data_AF-A0A9E4BPF0-F1
#
_entry.id   AF-A0A9E4BPF0-F1
#
_cell.length_a   1.000
_cell.length_b   1.000
_cell.length_c   1.000
_cell.angle_alpha   90.00
_cell.angle_beta   90.00
_cell.angle_gamma   90.00
#
_symmetry.space_group_name_H-M   'P 1'
#
loop_
_entity.id
_entity.type
_entity.pdbx_description
1 polymer ?
#
loop_
_entity_poly.entity_id
_entity_poly.type
_entity_poly.pdbx_seq_one_letter_code
_entity_poly.pdbx_strand_id
1 'polypeptide(L)' 'MLELDQQLHPFAVHCYGTLPTELQRSFWRLLAMDDVDILDSLVCGCHPDSELSEIIKQVRDFSLRSR' A
#
# COMPACT_ATOMS: atom_id res chain seq x y z
N MET A 1 -9.55 -6.82 -5.99
CA MET A 1 -10.44 -7.30 -4.90
C MET A 1 -11.12 -6.11 -4.19
N LEU A 2 -12.37 -6.22 -3.68
CA LEU A 2 -13.09 -5.11 -3.03
C LEU A 2 -12.40 -4.59 -1.75
N GLU A 3 -11.81 -5.48 -0.95
CA GLU A 3 -11.11 -5.12 0.29
C GLU A 3 -9.86 -4.28 0.02
N LEU A 4 -9.14 -4.60 -1.05
CA LEU A 4 -7.96 -3.83 -1.47
C LEU A 4 -8.35 -2.45 -1.96
N ASP A 5 -9.44 -2.31 -2.71
CA ASP A 5 -9.93 -1.00 -3.15
C ASP A 5 -10.27 -0.11 -1.93
N GLN A 6 -10.91 -0.67 -0.89
CA GLN A 6 -11.20 0.07 0.34
C GLN A 6 -9.95 0.58 1.09
N GLN A 7 -8.79 -0.06 0.93
CA GLN A 7 -7.55 0.33 1.58
C GLN A 7 -6.67 1.21 0.69
N LEU A 8 -6.50 0.82 -0.58
CA LEU A 8 -5.61 1.45 -1.55
C LEU A 8 -6.23 2.72 -2.14
N HIS A 9 -7.54 2.75 -2.40
CA HIS A 9 -8.20 3.91 -3.00
C HIS A 9 -8.12 5.16 -2.12
N PRO A 10 -8.53 5.14 -0.84
CA PRO A 10 -8.44 6.34 -0.01
C PRO A 10 -6.98 6.72 0.28
N PHE A 11 -6.07 5.75 0.37
CA PHE A 11 -4.64 6.04 0.46
C PHE A 11 -4.10 6.75 -0.80
N ALA A 12 -4.52 6.32 -1.99
CA ALA A 12 -4.16 6.96 -3.25
C ALA A 12 -4.72 8.39 -3.37
N VAL A 13 -5.95 8.61 -2.89
CA VAL A 13 -6.58 9.93 -2.92
C VAL A 13 -5.93 10.91 -1.93
N HIS A 14 -5.62 10.44 -0.72
CA HIS A 14 -5.20 11.33 0.37
C HIS A 14 -3.68 11.39 0.59
N CYS A 15 -2.97 10.28 0.42
CA CYS A 15 -1.54 10.17 0.77
C CYS A 15 -0.63 10.18 -0.45
N TYR A 16 -1.00 9.52 -1.55
CA TYR A 16 -0.10 9.32 -2.70
C TYR A 16 0.51 10.63 -3.24
N GLY A 17 -0.28 11.70 -3.36
CA GLY A 17 0.21 13.01 -3.83
C GLY A 17 1.22 13.69 -2.89
N THR A 18 1.32 13.24 -1.64
CA THR A 18 2.28 13.75 -0.65
C THR A 18 3.51 12.86 -0.48
N LEU A 19 3.51 11.66 -1.09
CA LEU A 19 4.63 10.73 -1.01
C LEU A 19 5.82 11.22 -1.84
N PRO A 20 7.06 10.94 -1.41
CA PRO A 20 8.24 11.14 -2.24
C PRO A 20 8.19 10.24 -3.48
N THR A 21 8.84 10.69 -4.57
CA THR A 21 8.83 10.03 -5.88
C THR A 21 9.23 8.55 -5.82
N GLU A 22 10.16 8.19 -4.93
CA GLU A 22 10.60 6.80 -4.74
C GLU A 22 9.47 5.92 -4.20
N LEU A 23 8.76 6.38 -3.16
CA LEU A 23 7.60 5.66 -2.62
C LEU A 23 6.40 5.64 -3.56
N GLN A 24 6.22 6.67 -4.39
CA GLN A 24 5.21 6.62 -5.46
C GLN A 24 5.51 5.50 -6.45
N ARG A 25 6.78 5.32 -6.84
CA ARG A 25 7.18 4.19 -7.71
C ARG A 25 6.95 2.85 -7.02
N SER A 26 7.27 2.74 -5.74
CA SER A 26 7.00 1.53 -4.95
C SER A 26 5.51 1.23 -4.87
N PHE A 27 4.66 2.26 -4.74
CA PHE A 27 3.20 2.10 -4.79
C PHE A 27 2.73 1.56 -6.14
N TRP A 28 3.25 2.07 -7.26
CA TRP A 28 2.95 1.50 -8.58
C TRP A 28 3.44 0.06 -8.74
N ARG A 29 4.61 -0.27 -8.19
CA ARG A 29 5.11 -1.66 -8.16
C ARG A 29 4.20 -2.57 -7.34
N LEU A 30 3.68 -2.08 -6.21
CA LEU A 30 2.71 -2.81 -5.39
C LEU A 30 1.41 -3.06 -6.19
N LEU A 31 0.87 -2.05 -6.87
CA LEU A 31 -0.34 -2.18 -7.70
C LEU A 31 -0.15 -3.11 -8.92
N ALA A 32 1.08 -3.39 -9.33
CA ALA A 32 1.38 -4.32 -10.41
C ALA A 32 1.47 -5.79 -9.94
N MET A 33 1.42 -6.05 -8.63
CA MET A 33 1.38 -7.40 -8.07
C MET A 33 -0.03 -8.01 -8.16
N ASP A 34 -0.12 -9.31 -7.91
CA ASP A 34 -1.42 -9.97 -7.80
C ASP A 34 -2.17 -9.48 -6.56
N ASP A 35 -3.50 -9.33 -6.67
CA ASP A 35 -4.36 -8.92 -5.56
C ASP A 35 -4.11 -9.79 -4.30
N VAL A 36 -3.91 -11.10 -4.47
CA VAL A 36 -3.69 -12.02 -3.35
C VAL A 36 -2.37 -11.71 -2.62
N ASP A 37 -1.29 -11.48 -3.36
CA ASP A 37 0.02 -11.13 -2.78
C ASP A 37 -0.01 -9.76 -2.09
N ILE A 38 -0.73 -8.79 -2.67
CA ILE A 38 -0.88 -7.46 -2.05
C ILE A 38 -1.62 -7.59 -0.71
N LEU A 39 -2.71 -8.35 -0.69
CA LEU A 39 -3.49 -8.56 0.52
C LEU A 39 -2.68 -9.30 1.58
N ASP A 40 -1.99 -10.39 1.22
CA ASP A 40 -1.10 -11.13 2.13
C ASP A 40 -0.03 -10.21 2.73
N SER A 41 0.57 -9.37 1.90
CA SER A 41 1.60 -8.42 2.32
C SER A 41 1.05 -7.34 3.27
N LEU A 42 -0.16 -6.84 3.02
CA LEU A 42 -0.86 -5.90 3.90
C LEU A 42 -1.24 -6.55 5.24
N VAL A 43 -1.63 -7.83 5.22
CA VAL A 43 -1.96 -8.61 6.42
C VAL A 43 -0.70 -8.92 7.23
N CYS A 44 0.39 -9.38 6.61
CA CYS A 44 1.68 -9.56 7.28
C CYS A 44 2.22 -8.22 7.80
N GLY A 45 2.06 -7.14 7.03
CA GLY A 45 2.76 -5.87 7.23
C GLY A 45 4.25 -5.97 6.95
N CYS A 46 4.64 -6.91 6.10
CA CYS A 46 6.02 -7.21 5.78
C CYS A 46 6.11 -7.59 4.30
N HIS A 47 7.14 -7.12 3.60
CA HIS A 47 7.47 -7.57 2.25
C HIS A 47 8.99 -7.76 2.13
N PRO A 48 9.47 -8.78 1.38
CA PRO A 48 10.91 -9.02 1.23
C PRO A 48 11.66 -7.85 0.59
N ASP A 49 10.99 -7.10 -0.28
CA ASP A 49 11.50 -5.84 -0.84
C ASP A 49 11.29 -4.70 0.17
N SER A 50 12.39 -4.05 0.58
CA SER A 50 12.36 -3.00 1.60
C SER A 50 11.54 -1.78 1.16
N GLU A 51 11.56 -1.43 -0.13
CA GLU A 51 10.81 -0.28 -0.66
C GLU A 51 9.30 -0.57 -0.66
N LEU A 52 8.92 -1.81 -1.01
CA LEU A 52 7.54 -2.27 -0.92
C LEU A 52 7.05 -2.37 0.54
N SER A 53 7.93 -2.82 1.44
CA SER A 53 7.62 -2.92 2.87
C SER A 53 7.28 -1.55 3.47
N GLU A 54 8.00 -0.50 3.09
CA GLU A 54 7.70 0.86 3.54
C GLU A 54 6.34 1.37 3.06
N ILE A 55 6.00 1.19 1.78
CA ILE A 55 4.70 1.64 1.27
C ILE A 55 3.54 0.82 1.85
N ILE A 56 3.71 -0.49 2.01
CA ILE A 56 2.73 -1.38 2.66
C ILE A 56 2.46 -0.92 4.09
N LYS A 57 3.52 -0.56 4.82
CA LYS A 57 3.38 -0.03 6.18
C LYS A 57 2.62 1.29 6.20
N GLN A 58 2.83 2.18 5.24
CA GLN A 58 2.09 3.45 5.15
C GLN A 58 0.62 3.25 4.79
N VAL A 59 0.31 2.36 3.84
CA VAL A 59 -1.08 2.00 3.51
C VAL A 59 -1.78 1.41 4.73
N ARG A 60 -1.11 0.52 5.46
CA ARG A 60 -1.65 -0.09 6.68
C ARG A 60 -1.86 0.92 7.80
N ASP A 61 -0.90 1.80 8.06
CA ASP A 61 -1.01 2.85 9.07
C ASP A 61 -2.17 3.81 8.76
N PHE A 62 -2.33 4.20 7.49
CA PHE A 62 -3.46 5.01 7.05
C PHE A 62 -4.80 4.28 7.24
N SER A 63 -4.88 3.01 6.85
CA SER A 63 -6.08 2.19 7.02
C SER A 63 -6.48 2.02 8.50
N LEU A 64 -5.50 1.93 9.41
CA LEU A 64 -5.74 1.87 10.86
C LEU A 64 -6.24 3.20 11.43
N ARG A 65 -5.76 4.34 10.93
CA ARG A 65 -6.18 5.67 11.39
C ARG A 65 -7.53 6.11 10.84
N SER A 66 -7.93 5.59 9.68
CA SER A 66 -9.21 5.92 9.05
C SER A 66 -10.38 5.10 9.59
N ARG A 67 -10.18 4.38 10.70
CA ARG A 67 -11.14 3.48 11.37
C ARG A 67 -11.53 4.03 12.74
#